data_AF-A0A9X7S1M8-F1
#
_entry.id   AF-A0A9X7S1M8-F1
#
_cell.length_a   1.000
_cell.length_b   1.000
_cell.length_c   1.000
_cell.angle_alpha   90.00
_cell.angle_beta   90.00
_cell.angle_gamma   90.00
#
_symmetry.space_group_name_H-M   'P 1'
#
loop_
_entity.id
_entity.type
_entity.pdbx_description
1 polymer ?
#
loop_
_entity_poly.entity_id
_entity_poly.type
_entity_poly.pdbx_seq_one_letter_code
_entity_poly.pdbx_strand_id
1 'polypeptide(L)'
;MTITASKKTYLEKVSHRGIISALAFDQRGALKRMMAAHQEAEPRVEQMETLKVLVSEELTPYASSILLDPEYGLPAIKVRDDNAGLLLAYEKTGYDATTTSRLPDCLVDWSVKRLKEAGADAIKFLLYYDVDGDEQINLQKQAYIERIGSECAAEDIPFFLEILSYDETIADNSSAAFAKVKPHKVNGAMTVFSDDRFGIDVLKVEVPVNMAYVDGFAKGDVLYSQEEAAQAFRDQEAASHLPYIYLSAGVSAQLFQETLRFAAAAGAKFSGVLCGRATWAGAVPVYIREGEEAARNWLRTEGFQNIDELNKVLEATATPWTEKI
;
A
#
# COMPACT_ATOMS: atom_id res chain seq x y z
N MET A 1 -22.85 -2.26 0.85
CA MET A 1 -21.96 -2.69 1.93
C MET A 1 -22.59 -2.38 3.28
N THR A 2 -22.58 -3.31 4.24
CA THR A 2 -22.95 -3.03 5.64
C THR A 2 -21.79 -3.47 6.51
N ILE A 3 -21.05 -2.49 7.04
CA ILE A 3 -19.93 -2.77 7.95
C ILE A 3 -20.46 -3.11 9.34
N THR A 4 -19.87 -4.11 10.01
CA THR A 4 -20.20 -4.43 11.41
C THR A 4 -19.72 -3.29 12.32
N ALA A 5 -20.31 -3.19 13.52
CA ALA A 5 -19.87 -2.20 14.50
C ALA A 5 -18.38 -2.39 14.89
N SER A 6 -17.93 -3.64 15.00
CA SER A 6 -16.52 -3.96 15.29
C SER A 6 -15.59 -3.49 14.18
N LYS A 7 -15.85 -3.88 12.92
CA LYS A 7 -15.04 -3.45 11.78
C LYS A 7 -15.01 -1.92 11.65
N LYS A 8 -16.13 -1.24 11.94
CA LYS A 8 -16.17 0.23 11.97
C LYS A 8 -15.23 0.80 13.04
N THR A 9 -15.26 0.29 14.26
CA THR A 9 -14.34 0.72 15.33
C THR A 9 -12.87 0.48 14.96
N TYR A 10 -12.57 -0.64 14.30
CA TYR A 10 -11.22 -0.90 13.81
C TYR A 10 -10.80 0.05 12.68
N LEU A 11 -11.68 0.40 11.75
CA LEU A 11 -11.42 1.43 10.74
C LEU A 11 -11.18 2.82 11.36
N GLU A 12 -11.92 3.16 12.42
CA GLU A 12 -11.71 4.39 13.19
C GLU A 12 -10.33 4.43 13.84
N LYS A 13 -9.78 3.29 14.29
CA LYS A 13 -8.41 3.22 14.85
C LYS A 13 -7.31 3.39 13.81
N VAL A 14 -7.54 3.01 12.57
CA VAL A 14 -6.53 3.13 11.48
C VAL A 14 -6.68 4.41 10.66
N SER A 15 -7.51 5.35 11.11
CA SER A 15 -7.78 6.60 10.40
C SER A 15 -7.94 7.80 11.35
N HIS A 16 -7.72 9.00 10.83
CA HIS A 16 -8.02 10.25 11.54
C HIS A 16 -9.11 11.02 10.80
N ARG A 17 -10.24 11.30 11.47
CA ARG A 17 -11.41 11.96 10.84
C ARG A 17 -11.89 11.24 9.57
N GLY A 18 -11.77 9.92 9.53
CA GLY A 18 -12.13 9.12 8.36
C GLY A 18 -11.11 9.12 7.22
N ILE A 19 -9.94 9.75 7.37
CA ILE A 19 -8.85 9.70 6.39
C ILE A 19 -7.79 8.71 6.88
N ILE A 20 -7.44 7.74 6.04
CA ILE A 20 -6.38 6.76 6.33
C ILE A 20 -5.05 7.37 5.88
N SER A 21 -4.35 8.06 6.78
CA SER A 21 -2.98 8.57 6.58
C SER A 21 -1.97 7.56 7.13
N ALA A 22 -1.88 6.39 6.50
CA ALA A 22 -1.14 5.25 7.05
C ALA A 22 0.29 5.16 6.50
N LEU A 23 1.23 4.78 7.38
CA LEU A 23 2.63 4.52 7.06
C LEU A 23 2.82 3.06 6.63
N ALA A 24 3.40 2.82 5.47
CA ALA A 24 3.71 1.46 4.99
C ALA A 24 5.16 1.08 5.35
N PHE A 25 5.35 0.02 6.15
CA PHE A 25 6.68 -0.56 6.32
C PHE A 25 6.70 -2.09 6.46
N ASP A 26 5.88 -2.80 5.69
CA ASP A 26 5.86 -4.27 5.55
C ASP A 26 6.86 -4.83 4.53
N GLN A 27 7.72 -3.96 3.96
CA GLN A 27 8.72 -4.40 2.99
C GLN A 27 9.72 -5.35 3.64
N ARG A 28 9.86 -6.53 3.02
CA ARG A 28 10.80 -7.59 3.38
C ARG A 28 11.91 -7.68 2.33
N GLY A 29 11.68 -8.43 1.25
CA GLY A 29 12.67 -8.59 0.17
C GLY A 29 13.07 -7.27 -0.50
N ALA A 30 12.14 -6.30 -0.60
CA ALA A 30 12.46 -4.97 -1.12
C ALA A 30 13.39 -4.18 -0.18
N LEU A 31 13.15 -4.22 1.13
CA LEU A 31 14.02 -3.58 2.13
C LEU A 31 15.42 -4.22 2.12
N LYS A 32 15.49 -5.55 2.08
CA LYS A 32 16.74 -6.29 1.97
C LYS A 32 17.56 -5.85 0.74
N ARG A 33 16.94 -5.69 -0.43
CA ARG A 33 17.62 -5.16 -1.62
C ARG A 33 18.12 -3.72 -1.45
N MET A 34 17.33 -2.85 -0.81
CA MET A 34 17.75 -1.47 -0.54
C MET A 34 18.96 -1.40 0.40
N MET A 35 18.99 -2.23 1.45
CA MET A 35 20.12 -2.30 2.37
C MET A 35 21.37 -2.88 1.70
N ALA A 36 21.22 -3.96 0.92
CA ALA A 36 22.32 -4.60 0.20
C ALA A 36 23.01 -3.66 -0.82
N ALA A 37 22.34 -2.60 -1.29
CA ALA A 37 22.97 -1.58 -2.14
C ALA A 37 23.99 -0.69 -1.40
N HIS A 38 24.12 -0.84 -0.08
CA HIS A 38 24.93 0.03 0.78
C HIS A 38 25.89 -0.74 1.70
N GLN A 39 25.93 -2.07 1.64
CA GLN A 39 26.87 -2.93 2.37
C GLN A 39 27.23 -4.17 1.54
N GLU A 40 28.43 -4.74 1.77
CA GLU A 40 28.86 -5.96 1.07
C GLU A 40 28.22 -7.23 1.65
N ALA A 41 28.05 -7.28 2.97
CA ALA A 41 27.43 -8.41 3.65
C ALA A 41 25.92 -8.46 3.39
N GLU A 42 25.34 -9.65 3.45
CA GLU A 42 23.90 -9.82 3.40
C GLU A 42 23.22 -9.10 4.59
N PRO A 43 22.14 -8.32 4.36
CA PRO A 43 21.42 -7.68 5.46
C PRO A 43 20.90 -8.69 6.47
N ARG A 44 21.28 -8.50 7.73
CA ARG A 44 20.90 -9.38 8.84
C ARG A 44 19.47 -9.10 9.29
N VAL A 45 18.86 -10.10 9.92
CA VAL A 45 17.50 -10.00 10.51
C VAL A 45 17.43 -8.81 11.46
N GLU A 46 18.40 -8.69 12.37
CA GLU A 46 18.43 -7.64 13.38
C GLU A 46 18.52 -6.24 12.76
N GLN A 47 19.22 -6.10 11.62
CA GLN A 47 19.29 -4.79 10.94
C GLN A 47 17.93 -4.38 10.36
N MET A 48 17.16 -5.33 9.83
CA MET A 48 15.81 -5.06 9.30
C MET A 48 14.82 -4.75 10.43
N GLU A 49 14.88 -5.50 11.53
CA GLU A 49 14.07 -5.27 12.73
C GLU A 49 14.36 -3.90 13.34
N THR A 50 15.63 -3.57 13.58
CA THR A 50 16.05 -2.29 14.14
C THR A 50 15.56 -1.12 13.29
N LEU A 51 15.73 -1.19 11.97
CA LEU A 51 15.28 -0.09 11.12
C LEU A 51 13.75 0.08 11.15
N LYS A 52 12.99 -1.01 11.25
CA LYS A 52 11.53 -0.95 11.45
C LYS A 52 11.16 -0.33 12.79
N VAL A 53 11.90 -0.65 13.86
CA VAL A 53 11.74 -0.02 15.18
C VAL A 53 11.96 1.49 15.09
N LEU A 54 13.06 1.93 14.48
CA LEU A 54 13.38 3.36 14.34
C LEU A 54 12.28 4.12 13.57
N VAL A 55 11.83 3.59 12.44
CA VAL A 55 10.76 4.21 11.64
C VAL A 55 9.44 4.23 12.38
N SER A 56 9.10 3.14 13.10
CA SER A 56 7.89 3.07 13.89
C SER A 56 7.91 4.13 15.01
N GLU A 57 8.97 4.17 15.81
CA GLU A 57 9.10 5.09 16.94
C GLU A 57 9.08 6.56 16.49
N GLU A 58 9.80 6.90 15.42
CA GLU A 58 9.99 8.31 15.03
C GLU A 58 8.88 8.87 14.13
N LEU A 59 8.16 8.04 13.35
CA LEU A 59 7.19 8.53 12.37
C LEU A 59 5.72 8.21 12.67
N THR A 60 5.42 7.22 13.52
CA THR A 60 4.03 6.92 13.88
C THR A 60 3.29 8.01 14.64
N PRO A 61 3.94 8.93 15.40
CA PRO A 61 3.23 10.09 15.96
C PRO A 61 2.54 10.99 14.92
N TYR A 62 2.93 10.85 13.63
CA TYR A 62 2.40 11.63 12.52
C TYR A 62 1.54 10.80 11.55
N ALA A 63 1.29 9.53 11.85
CA ALA A 63 0.47 8.64 11.02
C ALA A 63 -0.78 8.20 11.79
N SER A 64 -1.89 7.98 11.07
CA SER A 64 -3.09 7.36 11.69
C SER A 64 -2.88 5.89 12.03
N SER A 65 -2.00 5.22 11.31
CA SER A 65 -1.65 3.82 11.53
C SER A 65 -0.35 3.44 10.84
N ILE A 66 0.19 2.28 11.19
CA ILE A 66 1.34 1.68 10.51
C ILE A 66 1.01 0.27 10.03
N LEU A 67 1.44 -0.06 8.81
CA LEU A 67 1.45 -1.42 8.27
C LEU A 67 2.83 -2.03 8.46
N LEU A 68 2.89 -3.19 9.12
CA LEU A 68 4.11 -3.96 9.35
C LEU A 68 3.94 -5.41 8.86
N ASP A 69 5.07 -6.09 8.66
CA ASP A 69 5.09 -7.54 8.44
C ASP A 69 5.38 -8.27 9.75
N PRO A 70 4.82 -9.47 9.95
CA PRO A 70 5.04 -10.24 11.18
C PRO A 70 6.38 -11.00 11.20
N GLU A 71 7.19 -10.93 10.14
CA GLU A 71 8.52 -11.58 10.10
C GLU A 71 9.58 -10.73 10.82
N TYR A 72 9.61 -9.41 10.57
CA TYR A 72 10.61 -8.49 11.12
C TYR A 72 9.98 -7.29 11.85
N GLY A 73 8.66 -7.10 11.75
CA GLY A 73 7.96 -5.94 12.29
C GLY A 73 7.45 -6.09 13.72
N LEU A 74 7.46 -7.29 14.31
CA LEU A 74 6.90 -7.51 15.66
C LEU A 74 7.56 -6.65 16.76
N PRO A 75 8.88 -6.42 16.77
CA PRO A 75 9.49 -5.46 17.70
C PRO A 75 9.00 -4.03 17.49
N ALA A 76 8.80 -3.62 16.23
CA ALA A 76 8.37 -2.27 15.86
C ALA A 76 6.93 -1.96 16.30
N ILE A 77 6.07 -2.98 16.44
CA ILE A 77 4.71 -2.83 16.99
C ILE A 77 4.72 -2.27 18.42
N LYS A 78 5.72 -2.64 19.22
CA LYS A 78 5.80 -2.31 20.65
C LYS A 78 6.20 -0.86 20.93
N VAL A 79 6.75 -0.18 19.91
CA VAL A 79 7.28 1.19 20.04
C VAL A 79 6.51 2.21 19.19
N ARG A 80 5.44 1.79 18.50
CA ARG A 80 4.58 2.72 17.77
C ARG A 80 3.86 3.65 18.75
N ASP A 81 3.51 4.84 18.28
CA ASP A 81 2.67 5.79 19.02
C ASP A 81 1.34 5.15 19.45
N ASP A 82 0.89 5.44 20.67
CA ASP A 82 -0.35 4.88 21.23
C ASP A 82 -1.60 5.26 20.41
N ASN A 83 -1.54 6.35 19.64
CA ASN A 83 -2.64 6.80 18.77
C ASN A 83 -2.56 6.24 17.34
N ALA A 84 -1.51 5.50 17.00
CA ALA A 84 -1.37 4.87 15.69
C ALA A 84 -1.95 3.45 15.70
N GLY A 85 -2.97 3.21 14.87
CA GLY A 85 -3.50 1.87 14.62
C GLY A 85 -2.48 0.94 13.96
N LEU A 86 -2.78 -0.37 13.92
CA LEU A 86 -1.88 -1.37 13.35
C LEU A 86 -2.54 -2.16 12.21
N LEU A 87 -1.87 -2.25 11.08
CA LEU A 87 -2.15 -3.25 10.04
C LEU A 87 -1.02 -4.29 10.01
N LEU A 88 -1.37 -5.55 9.79
CA LEU A 88 -0.39 -6.61 9.55
C LEU A 88 -0.55 -7.24 8.17
N ALA A 89 0.58 -7.37 7.45
CA ALA A 89 0.64 -8.07 6.18
C ALA A 89 0.53 -9.58 6.38
N TYR A 90 -0.28 -10.24 5.54
CA TYR A 90 -0.56 -11.67 5.64
C TYR A 90 0.04 -12.50 4.49
N GLU A 91 0.41 -11.88 3.37
CA GLU A 91 1.04 -12.59 2.25
C GLU A 91 2.53 -12.90 2.48
N LYS A 92 3.06 -13.92 1.80
CA LYS A 92 4.51 -14.08 1.57
C LYS A 92 5.04 -12.98 0.64
N THR A 93 6.26 -12.54 0.89
CA THR A 93 6.91 -11.52 0.04
C THR A 93 7.29 -12.08 -1.33
N GLY A 94 7.02 -11.31 -2.38
CA GLY A 94 7.50 -11.59 -3.74
C GLY A 94 6.62 -12.59 -4.50
N TYR A 95 7.18 -13.14 -5.57
CA TYR A 95 6.55 -14.13 -6.43
C TYR A 95 7.65 -14.96 -7.11
N ASP A 96 7.28 -16.14 -7.62
CA ASP A 96 8.18 -16.95 -8.44
C ASP A 96 8.35 -16.30 -9.82
N ALA A 97 9.55 -15.76 -10.08
CA ALA A 97 9.88 -15.10 -11.34
C ALA A 97 10.05 -16.08 -12.53
N THR A 98 10.02 -17.40 -12.29
CA THR A 98 10.06 -18.42 -13.35
C THR A 98 8.70 -18.69 -13.99
N THR A 99 7.60 -18.16 -13.41
CA THR A 99 6.25 -18.26 -13.96
C THR A 99 5.61 -16.87 -14.06
N THR A 100 4.56 -16.73 -14.90
CA THR A 100 3.76 -15.49 -15.01
C THR A 100 2.60 -15.45 -14.01
N SER A 101 2.32 -16.56 -13.32
CA SER A 101 1.09 -16.74 -12.54
C SER A 101 0.96 -15.83 -11.32
N ARG A 102 2.09 -15.57 -10.63
CA ARG A 102 2.18 -14.80 -9.37
C ARG A 102 1.07 -15.19 -8.38
N LEU A 103 0.86 -16.50 -8.18
CA LEU A 103 -0.18 -17.01 -7.29
C LEU A 103 0.04 -16.52 -5.84
N PRO A 104 -1.05 -16.15 -5.13
CA PRO A 104 -0.99 -15.69 -3.76
C PRO A 104 -0.67 -16.85 -2.81
N ASP A 105 0.06 -16.53 -1.73
CA ASP A 105 0.34 -17.48 -0.66
C ASP A 105 0.46 -16.74 0.68
N CYS A 106 -0.28 -17.20 1.69
CA CYS A 106 -0.23 -16.69 3.06
C CYS A 106 1.07 -17.10 3.74
N LEU A 107 1.45 -16.33 4.76
CA LEU A 107 2.49 -16.75 5.68
C LEU A 107 2.08 -18.05 6.40
N VAL A 108 2.96 -19.06 6.34
CA VAL A 108 2.66 -20.44 6.76
C VAL A 108 2.30 -20.58 8.23
N ASP A 109 2.83 -19.70 9.08
CA ASP A 109 2.62 -19.71 10.53
C ASP A 109 1.52 -18.75 10.99
N TRP A 110 0.83 -18.08 10.07
CA TRP A 110 -0.15 -17.05 10.40
C TRP A 110 -1.55 -17.39 9.89
N SER A 111 -2.53 -16.87 10.61
CA SER A 111 -3.96 -16.83 10.25
C SER A 111 -4.50 -15.46 10.62
N VAL A 112 -5.65 -15.08 10.09
CA VAL A 112 -6.34 -13.84 10.51
C VAL A 112 -6.50 -13.78 12.04
N LYS A 113 -6.88 -14.90 12.67
CA LYS A 113 -6.98 -14.99 14.14
C LYS A 113 -5.65 -14.66 14.82
N ARG A 114 -4.53 -15.26 14.39
CA ARG A 114 -3.22 -15.01 14.99
C ARG A 114 -2.75 -13.57 14.78
N LEU A 115 -3.03 -12.98 13.62
CA LEU A 115 -2.70 -11.57 13.34
C LEU A 115 -3.51 -10.62 14.22
N LYS A 116 -4.80 -10.90 14.44
CA LYS A 116 -5.64 -10.18 15.39
C LYS A 116 -5.14 -10.33 16.83
N GLU A 117 -4.75 -11.54 17.25
CA GLU A 117 -4.16 -11.82 18.57
C GLU A 117 -2.79 -11.11 18.76
N ALA A 118 -2.07 -10.86 17.68
CA ALA A 118 -0.85 -10.03 17.68
C ALA A 118 -1.14 -8.51 17.74
N GLY A 119 -2.42 -8.11 17.83
CA GLY A 119 -2.84 -6.74 18.03
C GLY A 119 -3.18 -5.97 16.76
N ALA A 120 -3.32 -6.64 15.61
CA ALA A 120 -3.75 -5.98 14.37
C ALA A 120 -5.15 -5.39 14.52
N ASP A 121 -5.32 -4.16 14.03
CA ASP A 121 -6.61 -3.51 13.83
C ASP A 121 -7.15 -3.75 12.41
N ALA A 122 -6.29 -4.11 11.44
CA ALA A 122 -6.72 -4.58 10.13
C ALA A 122 -5.74 -5.62 9.54
N ILE A 123 -6.26 -6.50 8.70
CA ILE A 123 -5.47 -7.47 7.95
C ILE A 123 -5.23 -6.93 6.56
N LYS A 124 -3.96 -6.91 6.14
CA LYS A 124 -3.59 -6.57 4.77
C LYS A 124 -3.14 -7.82 4.03
N PHE A 125 -3.57 -7.96 2.77
CA PHE A 125 -3.04 -8.98 1.87
C PHE A 125 -2.70 -8.36 0.51
N LEU A 126 -1.53 -8.66 -0.05
CA LEU A 126 -1.16 -8.25 -1.41
C LEU A 126 -1.47 -9.35 -2.43
N LEU A 127 -2.18 -8.97 -3.49
CA LEU A 127 -2.46 -9.77 -4.66
C LEU A 127 -1.84 -9.13 -5.92
N TYR A 128 -1.09 -9.93 -6.69
CA TYR A 128 -0.75 -9.58 -8.06
C TYR A 128 -1.86 -10.05 -8.99
N TYR A 129 -2.45 -9.12 -9.76
CA TYR A 129 -3.58 -9.45 -10.63
C TYR A 129 -3.39 -8.89 -12.03
N ASP A 130 -3.54 -9.76 -13.02
CA ASP A 130 -3.68 -9.40 -14.43
C ASP A 130 -5.11 -9.76 -14.83
N VAL A 131 -5.93 -8.73 -15.08
CA VAL A 131 -7.35 -8.90 -15.45
C VAL A 131 -7.54 -9.64 -16.76
N ASP A 132 -6.53 -9.63 -17.64
CA ASP A 132 -6.53 -10.31 -18.93
C ASP A 132 -5.68 -11.60 -18.92
N GLY A 133 -5.14 -11.97 -17.74
CA GLY A 133 -4.32 -13.16 -17.55
C GLY A 133 -5.12 -14.46 -17.65
N ASP A 134 -4.44 -15.59 -17.46
CA ASP A 134 -5.07 -16.91 -17.58
C ASP A 134 -6.28 -17.07 -16.64
N GLU A 135 -7.43 -17.45 -17.20
CA GLU A 135 -8.71 -17.53 -16.46
C GLU A 135 -8.65 -18.53 -15.29
N GLN A 136 -7.94 -19.65 -15.46
CA GLN A 136 -7.80 -20.67 -14.42
C GLN A 136 -6.85 -20.21 -13.30
N ILE A 137 -5.83 -19.43 -13.62
CA ILE A 137 -4.99 -18.74 -12.63
C ILE A 137 -5.82 -17.69 -11.88
N ASN A 138 -6.59 -16.87 -12.59
CA ASN A 138 -7.42 -15.85 -11.97
C ASN A 138 -8.53 -16.45 -11.09
N LEU A 139 -9.13 -17.58 -11.49
CA LEU A 139 -10.08 -18.31 -10.65
C LEU A 139 -9.44 -18.78 -9.33
N GLN A 140 -8.19 -19.27 -9.37
CA GLN A 140 -7.46 -19.64 -8.16
C GLN A 140 -7.21 -18.43 -7.25
N LYS A 141 -6.83 -17.28 -7.84
CA LYS A 141 -6.64 -16.03 -7.10
C LYS A 141 -7.93 -15.57 -6.43
N GLN A 142 -9.05 -15.56 -7.15
CA GLN A 142 -10.37 -15.19 -6.63
C GLN A 142 -10.79 -16.11 -5.48
N ALA A 143 -10.70 -17.43 -5.66
CA ALA A 143 -11.00 -18.40 -4.61
C ALA A 143 -10.08 -18.25 -3.38
N TYR A 144 -8.85 -17.77 -3.56
CA TYR A 144 -7.94 -17.48 -2.45
C TYR A 144 -8.40 -16.25 -1.65
N ILE A 145 -8.80 -15.18 -2.34
CA ILE A 145 -9.29 -13.96 -1.69
C ILE A 145 -10.63 -14.21 -0.96
N GLU A 146 -11.52 -15.02 -1.52
CA GLU A 146 -12.76 -15.43 -0.82
C GLU A 146 -12.49 -16.07 0.54
N ARG A 147 -11.45 -16.90 0.64
CA ARG A 147 -11.06 -17.55 1.91
C ARG A 147 -10.61 -16.50 2.92
N ILE A 148 -9.73 -15.58 2.51
CA ILE A 148 -9.22 -14.52 3.39
C ILE A 148 -10.35 -13.58 3.83
N GLY A 149 -11.22 -13.17 2.89
CA GLY A 149 -12.40 -12.37 3.21
C GLY A 149 -13.31 -13.05 4.21
N SER A 150 -13.52 -14.37 4.06
CA SER A 150 -14.31 -15.18 5.01
C SER A 150 -13.64 -15.28 6.38
N GLU A 151 -12.30 -15.41 6.44
CA GLU A 151 -11.56 -15.39 7.71
C GLU A 151 -11.69 -14.04 8.41
N CYS A 152 -11.53 -12.93 7.69
CA CYS A 152 -11.69 -11.56 8.22
C CYS A 152 -13.12 -11.29 8.69
N ALA A 153 -14.13 -11.83 7.99
CA ALA A 153 -15.52 -11.77 8.44
C ALA A 153 -15.74 -12.58 9.73
N ALA A 154 -15.20 -13.79 9.82
CA ALA A 154 -15.32 -14.64 11.01
C ALA A 154 -14.62 -14.04 12.24
N GLU A 155 -13.48 -13.40 12.04
CA GLU A 155 -12.73 -12.72 13.10
C GLU A 155 -13.16 -11.26 13.29
N ASP A 156 -14.18 -10.78 12.56
CA ASP A 156 -14.78 -9.46 12.67
C ASP A 156 -13.74 -8.31 12.67
N ILE A 157 -12.80 -8.38 11.72
CA ILE A 157 -11.67 -7.47 11.54
C ILE A 157 -11.62 -6.97 10.08
N PRO A 158 -11.29 -5.68 9.83
CA PRO A 158 -11.21 -5.14 8.48
C PRO A 158 -10.19 -5.85 7.59
N PHE A 159 -10.59 -6.09 6.35
CA PHE A 159 -9.76 -6.66 5.30
C PHE A 159 -9.34 -5.59 4.29
N PHE A 160 -8.04 -5.33 4.22
CA PHE A 160 -7.39 -4.46 3.25
C PHE A 160 -6.77 -5.31 2.14
N LEU A 161 -7.33 -5.28 0.94
CA LEU A 161 -6.72 -5.95 -0.22
C LEU A 161 -5.85 -4.94 -0.97
N GLU A 162 -4.55 -5.21 -1.02
CA GLU A 162 -3.63 -4.53 -1.93
C GLU A 162 -3.62 -5.22 -3.27
N ILE A 163 -3.84 -4.47 -4.35
CA ILE A 163 -3.75 -4.98 -5.71
C ILE A 163 -2.59 -4.30 -6.42
N LEU A 164 -1.65 -5.11 -6.91
CA LEU A 164 -0.63 -4.67 -7.85
C LEU A 164 -0.91 -5.26 -9.23
N SER A 165 -1.16 -4.36 -10.18
CA SER A 165 -1.42 -4.74 -11.56
C SER A 165 -0.14 -5.19 -12.25
N TYR A 166 -0.26 -6.15 -13.16
CA TYR A 166 0.80 -6.53 -14.10
C TYR A 166 0.18 -7.08 -15.37
N ASP A 167 1.01 -7.38 -16.35
CA ASP A 167 0.62 -8.07 -17.56
C ASP A 167 1.53 -9.28 -17.74
N GLU A 168 0.97 -10.46 -18.02
CA GLU A 168 1.77 -11.68 -18.23
C GLU A 168 2.76 -11.56 -19.40
N THR A 169 2.50 -10.66 -20.36
CA THR A 169 3.30 -10.47 -21.57
C THR A 169 4.19 -9.22 -21.52
N ILE A 170 4.03 -8.34 -20.52
CA ILE A 170 4.84 -7.12 -20.37
C ILE A 170 5.70 -7.23 -19.11
N ALA A 171 7.01 -7.45 -19.30
CA ALA A 171 7.95 -7.67 -18.20
C ALA A 171 8.17 -6.43 -17.32
N ASP A 172 8.14 -5.23 -17.90
CA ASP A 172 8.44 -3.98 -17.22
C ASP A 172 7.20 -3.09 -17.06
N ASN A 173 6.67 -3.05 -15.84
CA ASN A 173 5.52 -2.21 -15.47
C ASN A 173 5.82 -0.70 -15.53
N SER A 174 7.09 -0.29 -15.65
CA SER A 174 7.45 1.13 -15.84
C SER A 174 7.46 1.54 -17.31
N SER A 175 7.38 0.59 -18.24
CA SER A 175 7.45 0.83 -19.68
C SER A 175 6.25 1.58 -20.25
N ALA A 176 6.45 2.23 -21.40
CA ALA A 176 5.38 2.87 -22.17
C ALA A 176 4.30 1.86 -22.62
N ALA A 177 4.67 0.59 -22.82
CA ALA A 177 3.72 -0.47 -23.18
C ALA A 177 2.75 -0.73 -22.03
N PHE A 178 3.26 -0.92 -20.81
CA PHE A 178 2.40 -1.11 -19.63
C PHE A 178 1.62 0.15 -19.29
N ALA A 179 2.24 1.33 -19.43
CA ALA A 179 1.58 2.60 -19.16
C ALA A 179 0.29 2.79 -19.96
N LYS A 180 0.20 2.26 -21.19
CA LYS A 180 -1.01 2.29 -22.05
C LYS A 180 -2.15 1.41 -21.56
N VAL A 181 -1.84 0.31 -20.88
CA VAL A 181 -2.85 -0.65 -20.38
C VAL A 181 -3.14 -0.49 -18.89
N LYS A 182 -2.31 0.24 -18.15
CA LYS A 182 -2.43 0.41 -16.71
C LYS A 182 -3.83 0.85 -16.23
N PRO A 183 -4.52 1.82 -16.87
CA PRO A 183 -5.88 2.19 -16.46
C PRO A 183 -6.84 1.00 -16.49
N HIS A 184 -6.81 0.20 -17.58
CA HIS A 184 -7.61 -1.02 -17.72
C HIS A 184 -7.27 -2.06 -16.65
N LYS A 185 -5.97 -2.33 -16.43
CA LYS A 185 -5.54 -3.33 -15.44
C LYS A 185 -5.96 -2.97 -14.02
N VAL A 186 -5.76 -1.70 -13.62
CA VAL A 186 -6.09 -1.22 -12.27
C VAL A 186 -7.60 -1.18 -12.07
N ASN A 187 -8.34 -0.53 -12.97
CA ASN A 187 -9.78 -0.31 -12.79
C ASN A 187 -10.57 -1.63 -12.96
N GLY A 188 -10.13 -2.50 -13.89
CA GLY A 188 -10.70 -3.83 -14.06
C GLY A 188 -10.53 -4.69 -12.82
N ALA A 189 -9.35 -4.65 -12.17
CA ALA A 189 -9.12 -5.42 -10.96
C ALA A 189 -9.94 -4.87 -9.78
N MET A 190 -10.06 -3.54 -9.65
CA MET A 190 -10.95 -2.92 -8.67
C MET A 190 -12.40 -3.35 -8.87
N THR A 191 -12.87 -3.42 -10.13
CA THR A 191 -14.23 -3.87 -10.45
C THR A 191 -14.47 -5.30 -9.99
N VAL A 192 -13.55 -6.22 -10.29
CA VAL A 192 -13.64 -7.62 -9.86
C VAL A 192 -13.71 -7.72 -8.35
N PHE A 193 -12.73 -7.14 -7.65
CA PHE A 193 -12.59 -7.34 -6.21
C PHE A 193 -13.53 -6.49 -5.36
N SER A 194 -14.33 -5.61 -5.98
CA SER A 194 -15.41 -4.90 -5.28
C SER A 194 -16.68 -5.74 -5.09
N ASP A 195 -16.75 -6.97 -5.61
CA ASP A 195 -17.87 -7.87 -5.36
C ASP A 195 -17.92 -8.31 -3.89
N ASP A 196 -19.12 -8.29 -3.30
CA ASP A 196 -19.36 -8.62 -1.88
C ASP A 196 -18.81 -10.00 -1.48
N ARG A 197 -18.69 -10.95 -2.43
CA ARG A 197 -18.16 -12.30 -2.16
C ARG A 197 -16.72 -12.31 -1.63
N PHE A 198 -15.95 -11.26 -1.92
CA PHE A 198 -14.55 -11.16 -1.50
C PHE A 198 -14.38 -10.58 -0.09
N GLY A 199 -15.44 -10.05 0.53
CA GLY A 199 -15.42 -9.58 1.92
C GLY A 199 -14.39 -8.48 2.20
N ILE A 200 -14.05 -7.67 1.20
CA ILE A 200 -13.05 -6.59 1.29
C ILE A 200 -13.68 -5.36 1.91
N ASP A 201 -12.96 -4.73 2.84
CA ASP A 201 -13.41 -3.50 3.48
C ASP A 201 -12.72 -2.25 2.90
N VAL A 202 -11.45 -2.35 2.50
CA VAL A 202 -10.69 -1.27 1.87
C VAL A 202 -9.80 -1.81 0.75
N LEU A 203 -9.81 -1.15 -0.40
CA LEU A 203 -8.88 -1.44 -1.49
C LEU A 203 -7.63 -0.56 -1.39
N LYS A 204 -6.44 -1.15 -1.34
CA LYS A 204 -5.17 -0.43 -1.52
C LYS A 204 -4.70 -0.61 -2.96
N VAL A 205 -4.68 0.47 -3.73
CA VAL A 205 -4.50 0.40 -5.19
C VAL A 205 -3.45 1.37 -5.70
N GLU A 206 -2.93 1.05 -6.88
CA GLU A 206 -2.14 2.00 -7.65
C GLU A 206 -3.02 3.16 -8.14
N VAL A 207 -2.40 4.32 -8.39
CA VAL A 207 -3.02 5.30 -9.29
C VAL A 207 -3.14 4.70 -10.70
N PRO A 208 -4.20 5.01 -11.47
CA PRO A 208 -4.54 4.27 -12.69
C PRO A 208 -3.62 4.63 -13.86
N VAL A 209 -2.83 5.70 -13.74
CA VAL A 209 -1.90 6.18 -14.76
C VAL A 209 -0.47 6.23 -14.24
N ASN A 210 0.50 6.04 -15.13
CA ASN A 210 1.88 6.36 -14.83
C ASN A 210 2.12 7.85 -15.14
N MET A 211 2.20 8.68 -14.10
CA MET A 211 2.37 10.13 -14.22
C MET A 211 3.64 10.54 -14.99
N ALA A 212 4.65 9.67 -15.07
CA ALA A 212 5.85 9.93 -15.88
C ALA A 212 5.58 10.05 -17.40
N TYR A 213 4.38 9.68 -17.86
CA TYR A 213 3.93 9.76 -19.25
C TYR A 213 2.75 10.72 -19.47
N VAL A 214 2.42 11.55 -18.47
CA VAL A 214 1.31 12.52 -18.55
C VAL A 214 1.86 13.91 -18.88
N ASP A 215 1.19 14.63 -19.79
CA ASP A 215 1.57 15.98 -20.17
C ASP A 215 1.68 16.92 -18.95
N GLY A 216 2.75 17.71 -18.90
CA GLY A 216 3.13 18.55 -17.75
C GLY A 216 3.89 17.83 -16.62
N PHE A 217 3.87 16.50 -16.56
CA PHE A 217 4.65 15.70 -15.61
C PHE A 217 5.81 14.92 -16.27
N ALA A 218 5.60 14.53 -17.53
CA ALA A 218 6.56 13.75 -18.29
C ALA A 218 7.86 14.53 -18.54
N LYS A 219 9.00 13.85 -18.35
CA LYS A 219 10.33 14.33 -18.76
C LYS A 219 10.76 13.82 -20.13
N GLY A 220 9.98 12.91 -20.71
CA GLY A 220 10.25 12.24 -21.98
C GLY A 220 8.96 12.09 -22.78
N ASP A 221 8.70 10.89 -23.28
CA ASP A 221 7.50 10.60 -24.07
C ASP A 221 6.22 10.95 -23.31
N VAL A 222 5.29 11.59 -24.01
CA VAL A 222 3.94 11.87 -23.52
C VAL A 222 3.00 10.84 -24.14
N LEU A 223 2.30 10.07 -23.31
CA LEU A 223 1.29 9.09 -23.74
C LEU A 223 -0.14 9.55 -23.45
N TYR A 224 -0.30 10.47 -22.49
CA TYR A 224 -1.59 10.98 -22.05
C TYR A 224 -1.55 12.50 -21.94
N SER A 225 -2.56 13.16 -22.46
CA SER A 225 -2.92 14.51 -22.05
C SER A 225 -3.37 14.52 -20.57
N GLN A 226 -3.39 15.70 -19.95
CA GLN A 226 -3.94 15.83 -18.60
C GLN A 226 -5.43 15.44 -18.54
N GLU A 227 -6.20 15.71 -19.59
CA GLU A 227 -7.62 15.34 -19.60
C GLU A 227 -7.83 13.82 -19.67
N GLU A 228 -7.04 13.10 -20.48
CA GLU A 228 -7.09 11.63 -20.54
C GLU A 228 -6.65 11.02 -19.20
N ALA A 229 -5.62 11.57 -18.57
CA ALA A 229 -5.20 11.13 -17.23
C ALA A 229 -6.28 11.41 -16.18
N ALA A 230 -6.94 12.58 -16.23
CA ALA A 230 -8.03 12.91 -15.34
C ALA A 230 -9.24 11.99 -15.54
N GLN A 231 -9.56 11.62 -16.78
CA GLN A 231 -10.61 10.64 -17.06
C GLN A 231 -10.30 9.27 -16.44
N ALA A 232 -9.05 8.80 -16.50
CA ALA A 232 -8.66 7.54 -15.88
C ALA A 232 -8.88 7.52 -14.35
N PHE A 233 -8.67 8.66 -13.67
CA PHE A 233 -9.00 8.81 -12.25
C PHE A 233 -10.52 8.80 -11.98
N ARG A 234 -11.33 9.41 -12.85
CA ARG A 234 -12.80 9.34 -12.75
C ARG A 234 -13.31 7.92 -12.97
N ASP A 235 -12.73 7.21 -13.93
CA ASP A 235 -13.07 5.82 -14.21
C ASP A 235 -12.68 4.91 -13.03
N GLN A 236 -11.57 5.20 -12.36
CA GLN A 236 -11.17 4.49 -11.15
C GLN A 236 -12.15 4.71 -9.99
N GLU A 237 -12.61 5.95 -9.77
CA GLU A 237 -13.66 6.25 -8.77
C GLU A 237 -14.95 5.48 -9.08
N ALA A 238 -15.32 5.37 -10.36
CA ALA A 238 -16.52 4.65 -10.78
C ALA A 238 -16.39 3.11 -10.67
N ALA A 239 -15.16 2.58 -10.65
CA ALA A 239 -14.89 1.14 -10.65
C ALA A 239 -15.17 0.45 -9.31
N SER A 240 -15.31 1.20 -8.21
CA SER A 240 -15.54 0.63 -6.89
C SER A 240 -16.44 1.50 -6.02
N HIS A 241 -17.36 0.84 -5.31
CA HIS A 241 -18.13 1.46 -4.25
C HIS A 241 -17.41 1.43 -2.89
N LEU A 242 -16.31 0.67 -2.76
CA LEU A 242 -15.56 0.53 -1.52
C LEU A 242 -14.69 1.77 -1.27
N PRO A 243 -14.36 2.07 0.01
CA PRO A 243 -13.22 2.91 0.34
C PRO A 243 -11.96 2.38 -0.35
N TYR A 244 -11.19 3.27 -0.96
CA TYR A 244 -9.90 2.91 -1.55
C TYR A 244 -8.83 3.95 -1.21
N ILE A 245 -7.59 3.48 -1.07
CA ILE A 245 -6.43 4.27 -0.69
C ILE A 245 -5.30 4.02 -1.67
N TYR A 246 -4.47 5.04 -1.91
CA TYR A 246 -3.34 4.91 -2.82
C TYR A 246 -2.08 4.36 -2.16
N LEU A 247 -1.35 3.54 -2.92
CA LEU A 247 0.04 3.18 -2.64
C LEU A 247 0.99 4.05 -3.48
N SER A 248 2.17 4.38 -2.95
CA SER A 248 3.11 5.29 -3.63
C SER A 248 4.01 4.62 -4.68
N ALA A 249 4.01 3.29 -4.78
CA ALA A 249 4.79 2.49 -5.74
C ALA A 249 6.32 2.76 -5.77
N GLY A 250 6.87 3.63 -4.93
CA GLY A 250 8.29 4.02 -4.93
C GLY A 250 8.62 5.23 -5.79
N VAL A 251 7.63 6.04 -6.22
CA VAL A 251 7.91 7.38 -6.76
C VAL A 251 8.44 8.31 -5.65
N SER A 252 8.99 9.46 -6.02
CA SER A 252 9.41 10.47 -5.04
C SER A 252 8.23 11.01 -4.24
N ALA A 253 8.50 11.50 -3.02
CA ALA A 253 7.48 12.15 -2.18
C ALA A 253 6.77 13.28 -2.92
N GLN A 254 7.54 14.16 -3.57
CA GLN A 254 6.99 15.28 -4.34
C GLN A 254 6.05 14.81 -5.46
N LEU A 255 6.47 13.85 -6.30
CA LEU A 255 5.63 13.37 -7.39
C LEU A 255 4.36 12.70 -6.87
N PHE A 256 4.45 11.94 -5.77
CA PHE A 256 3.27 11.33 -5.17
C PHE A 256 2.29 12.39 -4.66
N GLN A 257 2.77 13.40 -3.94
CA GLN A 257 1.94 14.51 -3.45
C GLN A 257 1.28 15.31 -4.59
N GLU A 258 2.01 15.57 -5.67
CA GLU A 258 1.44 16.21 -6.87
C GLU A 258 0.38 15.33 -7.53
N THR A 259 0.61 14.00 -7.56
CA THR A 259 -0.37 13.02 -8.05
C THR A 259 -1.65 13.03 -7.23
N LEU A 260 -1.58 13.14 -5.89
CA LEU A 260 -2.77 13.22 -5.04
C LEU A 260 -3.59 14.48 -5.30
N ARG A 261 -2.93 15.63 -5.50
CA ARG A 261 -3.60 16.88 -5.89
C ARG A 261 -4.28 16.74 -7.25
N PHE A 262 -3.60 16.11 -8.20
CA PHE A 262 -4.15 15.85 -9.53
C PHE A 262 -5.37 14.90 -9.45
N ALA A 263 -5.28 13.82 -8.68
CA ALA A 263 -6.37 12.88 -8.48
C ALA A 263 -7.62 13.56 -7.90
N ALA A 264 -7.45 14.36 -6.85
CA ALA A 264 -8.56 15.12 -6.26
C ALA A 264 -9.16 16.13 -7.25
N ALA A 265 -8.32 16.88 -7.98
CA ALA A 265 -8.79 17.81 -9.01
C ALA A 265 -9.53 17.12 -10.17
N ALA A 266 -9.14 15.88 -10.49
CA ALA A 266 -9.81 15.05 -11.50
C ALA A 266 -11.16 14.50 -11.03
N GLY A 267 -11.45 14.51 -9.73
CA GLY A 267 -12.70 14.04 -9.13
C GLY A 267 -12.62 12.70 -8.40
N ALA A 268 -11.41 12.15 -8.20
CA ALA A 268 -11.23 10.92 -7.42
C ALA A 268 -11.54 11.17 -5.93
N LYS A 269 -12.32 10.28 -5.29
CA LYS A 269 -12.69 10.37 -3.88
C LYS A 269 -11.97 9.30 -3.05
N PHE A 270 -10.65 9.28 -3.16
CA PHE A 270 -9.80 8.35 -2.42
C PHE A 270 -9.81 8.67 -0.92
N SER A 271 -9.77 7.64 -0.09
CA SER A 271 -9.92 7.73 1.37
C SER A 271 -8.61 7.85 2.16
N GLY A 272 -7.52 8.13 1.45
CA GLY A 272 -6.20 8.30 2.03
C GLY A 272 -5.14 7.49 1.29
N VAL A 273 -4.06 7.16 2.00
CA VAL A 273 -2.88 6.49 1.46
C VAL A 273 -2.33 5.47 2.45
N LEU A 274 -1.65 4.47 1.89
CA LEU A 274 -0.77 3.60 2.63
C LEU A 274 0.64 3.76 2.03
N CYS A 275 1.32 4.83 2.44
CA CYS A 275 2.55 5.31 1.82
C CYS A 275 3.78 4.90 2.65
N GLY A 276 4.79 4.28 2.00
CA GLY A 276 6.00 3.82 2.68
C GLY A 276 7.26 4.50 2.18
N ARG A 277 7.86 3.92 1.13
CA ARG A 277 9.19 4.28 0.62
C ARG A 277 9.36 5.79 0.34
N ALA A 278 8.33 6.48 -0.12
CA ALA A 278 8.42 7.92 -0.34
C ALA A 278 8.73 8.73 0.94
N THR A 279 8.41 8.18 2.11
CA THR A 279 8.63 8.82 3.42
C THR A 279 9.97 8.42 4.05
N TRP A 280 10.30 7.12 4.08
CA TRP A 280 11.43 6.61 4.87
C TRP A 280 12.61 6.07 4.07
N ALA A 281 12.55 5.95 2.74
CA ALA A 281 13.60 5.27 1.96
C ALA A 281 15.00 5.89 2.12
N GLY A 282 15.08 7.21 2.32
CA GLY A 282 16.34 7.90 2.56
C GLY A 282 17.03 7.54 3.88
N ALA A 283 16.29 7.00 4.86
CA ALA A 283 16.88 6.51 6.11
C ALA A 283 17.74 5.24 5.89
N VAL A 284 17.49 4.45 4.84
CA VAL A 284 18.20 3.19 4.58
C VAL A 284 19.71 3.41 4.38
N PRO A 285 20.17 4.25 3.43
CA PRO A 285 21.60 4.51 3.27
C PRO A 285 22.24 5.12 4.52
N VAL A 286 21.54 6.01 5.21
CA VAL A 286 22.04 6.65 6.46
C VAL A 286 22.22 5.59 7.54
N TYR A 287 21.23 4.73 7.74
CA TYR A 287 21.29 3.64 8.72
C TYR A 287 22.47 2.69 8.46
N ILE A 288 22.65 2.26 7.21
CA ILE A 288 23.72 1.32 6.87
C ILE A 288 25.12 1.94 6.96
N ARG A 289 25.27 3.20 6.56
CA ARG A 289 26.59 3.85 6.47
C ARG A 289 27.01 4.58 7.75
N GLU A 290 26.05 5.12 8.48
CA GLU A 290 26.26 6.06 9.58
C GLU A 290 25.67 5.58 10.92
N GLY A 291 24.84 4.53 10.91
CA GLY A 291 24.31 3.87 12.10
C GLY A 291 22.95 4.40 12.59
N GLU A 292 22.50 3.85 13.73
CA GLU A 292 21.15 4.07 14.28
C GLU A 292 20.86 5.54 14.61
N GLU A 293 21.76 6.23 15.30
CA GLU A 293 21.55 7.62 15.71
C GLU A 293 21.44 8.57 14.51
N ALA A 294 22.25 8.36 13.47
CA ALA A 294 22.18 9.15 12.24
C ALA A 294 20.85 8.91 11.51
N ALA A 295 20.40 7.65 11.43
CA ALA A 295 19.11 7.31 10.85
C ALA A 295 17.94 7.90 11.64
N ARG A 296 18.01 7.85 12.98
CA ARG A 296 17.03 8.47 13.87
C ARG A 296 16.96 9.98 13.65
N ASN A 297 18.10 10.66 13.56
CA ASN A 297 18.13 12.09 13.24
C ASN A 297 17.54 12.39 11.86
N TRP A 298 17.86 11.58 10.85
CA TRP A 298 17.27 11.71 9.51
C TRP A 298 15.74 11.56 9.54
N LEU A 299 15.22 10.60 10.31
CA LEU A 299 13.77 10.40 10.48
C LEU A 299 13.10 11.60 11.17
N ARG A 300 13.76 12.20 12.17
CA ARG A 300 13.28 13.40 12.88
C ARG A 300 13.28 14.67 12.01
N THR A 301 14.10 14.72 10.97
CA THR A 301 14.20 15.89 10.08
C THR A 301 13.51 15.62 8.74
N GLU A 302 14.18 14.89 7.85
CA GLU A 302 13.72 14.64 6.48
C GLU A 302 12.50 13.69 6.48
N GLY A 303 12.50 12.65 7.32
CA GLY A 303 11.37 11.75 7.47
C GLY A 303 10.11 12.46 7.95
N PHE A 304 10.25 13.31 8.98
CA PHE A 304 9.18 14.17 9.49
C PHE A 304 8.68 15.13 8.40
N GLN A 305 9.57 15.82 7.69
CA GLN A 305 9.16 16.72 6.62
C GLN A 305 8.35 15.98 5.54
N ASN A 306 8.81 14.79 5.12
CA ASN A 306 8.12 13.99 4.12
C ASN A 306 6.68 13.60 4.56
N ILE A 307 6.48 13.21 5.82
CA ILE A 307 5.17 12.79 6.32
C ILE A 307 4.26 13.98 6.65
N ASP A 308 4.80 15.07 7.18
CA ASP A 308 4.06 16.29 7.48
C ASP A 308 3.52 16.96 6.21
N GLU A 309 4.36 17.07 5.17
CA GLU A 309 3.92 17.57 3.86
C GLU A 309 2.87 16.66 3.22
N LEU A 310 3.04 15.34 3.32
CA LEU A 310 2.03 14.39 2.86
C LEU A 310 0.69 14.58 3.60
N ASN A 311 0.71 14.72 4.93
CA ASN A 311 -0.49 14.93 5.73
C ASN A 311 -1.24 16.21 5.33
N LYS A 312 -0.53 17.32 5.11
CA LYS A 312 -1.11 18.58 4.60
C LYS A 312 -1.80 18.39 3.24
N VAL A 313 -1.23 17.56 2.37
CA VAL A 313 -1.86 17.23 1.09
C VAL A 313 -3.11 16.39 1.29
N LEU A 314 -3.06 15.36 2.16
CA LEU A 314 -4.21 14.50 2.45
C LEU A 314 -5.38 15.31 3.00
N GLU A 315 -5.13 16.25 3.92
CA GLU A 315 -6.18 17.13 4.46
C GLU A 315 -6.91 17.93 3.38
N ALA A 316 -6.22 18.28 2.28
CA ALA A 316 -6.79 19.06 1.18
C ALA A 316 -7.39 18.20 0.05
N THR A 317 -7.11 16.89 0.01
CA THR A 317 -7.37 16.05 -1.18
C THR A 317 -8.14 14.78 -0.92
N ALA A 318 -8.00 14.16 0.26
CA ALA A 318 -8.66 12.90 0.59
C ALA A 318 -10.11 13.11 1.07
N THR A 319 -10.96 12.13 0.83
CA THR A 319 -12.36 12.10 1.26
C THR A 319 -12.55 11.09 2.39
N PRO A 320 -13.25 11.39 3.49
CA PRO A 320 -13.48 10.42 4.56
C PRO A 320 -14.10 9.10 4.06
N TRP A 321 -13.56 7.94 4.46
CA TRP A 321 -14.12 6.62 4.10
C TRP A 321 -15.57 6.44 4.58
N THR A 322 -15.96 7.19 5.61
CA THR A 322 -17.34 7.24 6.13
C THR A 322 -18.36 7.76 5.12
N GLU A 323 -17.95 8.40 4.02
CA GLU A 323 -18.86 8.79 2.94
C GLU A 323 -19.22 7.63 2.00
N LYS A 324 -18.48 6.51 2.04
CA LYS A 324 -18.70 5.33 1.18
C LYS A 324 -19.38 4.14 1.88
N ILE A 325 -19.59 4.21 3.20
CA ILE A 325 -20.11 3.11 4.03
C ILE A 325 -21.43 3.42 4.74
#